data_AF-J5GGQ8-F1
#
_entry.id   AF-J5GGQ8-F1
#
_cell.length_a   1.000
_cell.length_b   1.000
_cell.length_c   1.000
_cell.angle_alpha   90.00
_cell.angle_beta   90.00
_cell.angle_gamma   90.00
#
_symmetry.space_group_name_H-M   'P 1'
#
loop_
_entity.id
_entity.type
_entity.pdbx_description
1 polymer ?
#
loop_
_entity_poly.entity_id
_entity_poly.type
_entity_poly.pdbx_seq_one_letter_code
_entity_poly.pdbx_strand_id
1 'polypeptide(L)'
;MKRLKAKKALCVALAMSLTMPALQANAATDTKGHWAQKTITQWQDKGLISGYEDGTFKPNKEVTRAEFVHILNTALKLTKQGEVKFTDVKQGDWFYKDIEIAVGEGYAKGTPENKFMPNATLTRAEAAVFIANIIKEKSDKELTFKDVDMIPSWAKQAIALMVEKGYMAGYPDNTFSARKNLTRAEAVTILDKLMSQMQESEKEDKKEEKKKTTKIEEEKKPVQAKKSSGGGGGGGGGGGGSSTPSIPKALGAKTVKNAQELEAAVRSGYNKITVDATGKIERDVNLSYSPKEELEITINKVQDGLAKINLNAANAEKVTLKDNGVQDNGTVLDELTIDAPMAHVDSYFKITTANVVRVASSTFRALDEVTTIKVQNKAKVEVTDTASVPNVEVQTSEEVKLVGKYNTVTTTKESDINLGSDSKIKEYAPSATASQSMITGGEIEKITAQSNLTIKDTKVKDIEIP
;
A
#
# COMPACT_ATOMS: atom_id res chain seq x y z
N MET A 1 63.66 56.88 49.34
CA MET A 1 62.97 57.04 50.64
C MET A 1 61.46 56.96 50.43
N LYS A 2 60.71 56.34 51.37
CA LYS A 2 59.31 56.63 51.79
C LYS A 2 58.25 56.90 50.68
N ARG A 3 57.04 56.29 50.69
CA ARG A 3 56.34 55.48 51.69
C ARG A 3 55.12 54.76 51.05
N LEU A 4 54.74 53.62 51.61
CA LEU A 4 53.41 53.02 51.42
C LEU A 4 52.26 54.02 51.68
N LYS A 5 51.14 53.83 50.97
CA LYS A 5 49.83 53.54 51.61
C LYS A 5 48.83 52.95 50.61
N ALA A 6 48.46 51.69 50.83
CA ALA A 6 47.44 50.99 50.06
C ALA A 6 46.02 51.40 50.51
N LYS A 7 45.05 51.35 49.58
CA LYS A 7 43.61 51.26 49.89
C LYS A 7 42.89 50.34 48.89
N LYS A 8 42.65 49.11 49.35
CA LYS A 8 41.47 48.22 49.20
C LYS A 8 40.66 48.17 47.88
N ALA A 9 40.20 46.94 47.62
CA ALA A 9 38.99 46.56 46.86
C ALA A 9 39.06 46.69 45.33
N LEU A 10 38.52 45.76 44.52
CA LEU A 10 37.91 44.44 44.79
C LEU A 10 38.00 43.61 43.51
N CYS A 11 38.26 42.29 43.61
CA CYS A 11 38.17 41.40 42.45
C CYS A 11 36.71 41.25 42.02
N VAL A 12 36.35 41.76 40.84
CA VAL A 12 35.16 41.32 40.10
C VAL A 12 35.66 40.53 38.90
N ALA A 13 36.05 39.29 39.15
CA ALA A 13 36.13 38.30 38.08
C ALA A 13 34.70 38.07 37.59
N LEU A 14 34.42 38.41 36.33
CA LEU A 14 33.11 38.29 35.72
C LEU A 14 32.81 36.80 35.46
N ALA A 15 32.43 36.09 36.51
CA ALA A 15 31.74 34.82 36.40
C ALA A 15 30.36 35.10 35.80
N MET A 16 30.28 35.15 34.46
CA MET A 16 29.01 34.93 33.78
C MET A 16 28.58 33.49 34.08
N SER A 17 27.90 33.31 35.20
CA SER A 17 27.04 32.18 35.41
C SER A 17 26.03 32.18 34.28
N LEU A 18 26.25 31.32 33.29
CA LEU A 18 25.22 30.87 32.36
C LEU A 18 24.18 30.12 33.19
N THR A 19 23.30 30.89 33.85
CA THR A 19 22.00 30.39 34.29
C THR A 19 21.22 30.11 33.02
N MET A 20 21.48 28.94 32.42
CA MET A 20 20.51 28.30 31.53
C MET A 20 19.20 28.33 32.30
N PRO A 21 18.13 28.95 31.76
CA PRO A 21 16.82 28.77 32.32
C PRO A 21 16.55 27.27 32.28
N ALA A 22 16.46 26.63 33.44
CA ALA A 22 15.93 25.28 33.49
C ALA A 22 14.52 25.35 32.90
N LEU A 23 14.30 24.74 31.74
CA LEU A 23 12.95 24.64 31.19
C LEU A 23 12.09 23.93 32.24
N GLN A 24 11.22 24.69 32.90
CA GLN A 24 10.21 24.09 33.75
C GLN A 24 9.27 23.30 32.86
N ALA A 25 9.35 21.99 32.95
CA ALA A 25 8.53 21.08 32.16
C ALA A 25 7.06 21.17 32.63
N ASN A 26 6.26 21.99 31.96
CA ASN A 26 4.81 22.10 32.20
C ASN A 26 4.00 20.84 31.78
N ALA A 27 4.68 19.78 31.34
CA ALA A 27 4.17 18.53 30.76
C ALA A 27 3.21 17.72 31.66
N ALA A 28 3.05 18.11 32.92
CA ALA A 28 2.27 17.42 33.93
C ALA A 28 0.80 17.88 34.03
N THR A 29 0.40 18.97 33.37
CA THR A 29 -0.94 19.59 33.60
C THR A 29 -2.08 18.90 32.84
N ASP A 30 -1.89 18.58 31.56
CA ASP A 30 -2.93 17.97 30.70
C ASP A 30 -2.97 16.44 30.76
N THR A 31 -2.00 15.83 31.42
CA THR A 31 -1.95 14.38 31.71
C THR A 31 -2.53 14.04 33.09
N LYS A 32 -2.75 15.01 33.97
CA LYS A 32 -3.22 14.77 35.34
C LYS A 32 -4.63 14.16 35.37
N GLY A 33 -4.77 12.99 35.99
CA GLY A 33 -6.02 12.23 36.03
C GLY A 33 -6.32 11.43 34.76
N HIS A 34 -5.46 11.52 33.74
CA HIS A 34 -5.57 10.70 32.53
C HIS A 34 -5.19 9.24 32.85
N TRP A 35 -5.88 8.26 32.26
CA TRP A 35 -5.62 6.84 32.52
C TRP A 35 -4.17 6.43 32.22
N ALA A 36 -3.55 7.05 31.22
CA ALA A 36 -2.16 6.82 30.82
C ALA A 36 -1.12 7.67 31.59
N GLN A 37 -1.53 8.52 32.55
CA GLN A 37 -0.65 9.48 33.22
C GLN A 37 0.65 8.85 33.70
N LYS A 38 0.55 7.73 34.43
CA LYS A 38 1.71 7.02 35.01
C LYS A 38 2.72 6.63 33.94
N THR A 39 2.26 6.00 32.86
CA THR A 39 3.13 5.54 31.75
C THR A 39 3.75 6.73 31.02
N ILE A 40 2.98 7.80 30.78
CA ILE A 40 3.48 9.02 30.13
C ILE A 40 4.60 9.66 30.97
N THR A 41 4.39 9.84 32.29
CA THR A 41 5.42 10.37 33.20
C THR A 41 6.65 9.47 33.21
N GLN A 42 6.50 8.15 33.32
CA GLN A 42 7.61 7.20 33.28
C GLN A 42 8.40 7.24 31.96
N TRP A 43 7.76 7.57 30.84
CA TRP A 43 8.42 7.72 29.54
C TRP A 43 9.14 9.06 29.40
N GLN A 44 8.57 10.13 29.95
CA GLN A 44 9.20 11.45 30.04
C GLN A 44 10.45 11.42 30.94
N ASP A 45 10.35 10.79 32.12
CA ASP A 45 11.47 10.63 33.06
C ASP A 45 12.64 9.83 32.46
N LYS A 46 12.35 8.88 31.57
CA LYS A 46 13.36 8.09 30.83
C LYS A 46 13.89 8.80 29.57
N GLY A 47 13.35 9.96 29.21
CA GLY A 47 13.70 10.68 27.97
C GLY A 47 13.25 9.97 26.69
N LEU A 48 12.24 9.08 26.75
CA LEU A 48 11.75 8.31 25.61
C LEU A 48 10.68 9.04 24.78
N ILE A 49 10.06 10.07 25.36
CA ILE A 49 9.10 10.94 24.66
C ILE A 49 9.08 12.33 25.27
N SER A 50 8.93 13.34 24.41
CA SER A 50 8.74 14.74 24.81
C SER A 50 7.28 15.19 24.61
N GLY A 51 6.89 16.23 25.35
CA GLY A 51 5.70 17.02 25.06
C GLY A 51 5.91 17.95 23.85
N TYR A 52 4.91 18.79 23.60
CA TYR A 52 4.99 19.89 22.63
C TYR A 52 5.70 21.11 23.24
N GLU A 53 6.12 22.05 22.40
CA GLU A 53 6.79 23.30 22.81
C GLU A 53 5.92 24.17 23.74
N ASP A 54 4.59 24.07 23.63
CA ASP A 54 3.63 24.70 24.54
C ASP A 54 3.59 24.08 25.96
N GLY A 55 4.41 23.06 26.21
CA GLY A 55 4.53 22.38 27.47
C GLY A 55 3.44 21.34 27.75
N THR A 56 2.59 20.99 26.79
CA THR A 56 1.54 19.95 26.96
C THR A 56 1.96 18.61 26.36
N PHE A 57 1.35 17.50 26.78
CA PHE A 57 1.58 16.18 26.16
C PHE A 57 0.56 15.82 25.07
N LYS A 58 -0.66 16.36 25.17
CA LYS A 58 -1.86 16.11 24.34
C LYS A 58 -2.20 14.61 24.26
N PRO A 59 -2.51 13.93 25.39
CA PRO A 59 -2.65 12.47 25.44
C PRO A 59 -3.72 11.91 24.49
N ASN A 60 -4.81 12.65 24.27
CA ASN A 60 -5.91 12.26 23.37
C ASN A 60 -5.74 12.73 21.92
N LYS A 61 -4.65 13.45 21.58
CA LYS A 61 -4.37 13.80 20.19
C LYS A 61 -3.94 12.54 19.44
N GLU A 62 -4.44 12.38 18.23
CA GLU A 62 -4.03 11.32 17.31
C GLU A 62 -2.55 11.47 16.93
N VAL A 63 -1.82 10.36 16.83
CA VAL A 63 -0.43 10.34 16.36
C VAL A 63 -0.37 10.29 14.84
N THR A 64 0.53 11.07 14.25
CA THR A 64 0.90 10.88 12.85
C THR A 64 1.83 9.67 12.68
N ARG A 65 1.93 9.16 11.45
CA ARG A 65 2.87 8.10 11.06
C ARG A 65 4.31 8.46 11.43
N ALA A 66 4.73 9.70 11.21
CA ALA A 66 6.05 10.20 11.61
C ALA A 66 6.24 10.28 13.13
N GLU A 67 5.27 10.82 13.88
CA GLU A 67 5.32 10.87 15.35
C GLU A 67 5.45 9.47 15.95
N PHE A 68 4.68 8.49 15.46
CA PHE A 68 4.74 7.12 15.96
C PHE A 68 6.08 6.43 15.66
N VAL A 69 6.61 6.58 14.44
CA VAL A 69 7.92 6.04 14.05
C VAL A 69 9.04 6.59 14.93
N HIS A 70 9.06 7.91 15.18
CA HIS A 70 10.03 8.55 16.06
C HIS A 70 10.00 7.98 17.49
N ILE A 71 8.80 7.82 18.05
CA ILE A 71 8.60 7.24 19.39
C ILE A 71 9.05 5.77 19.43
N LEU A 72 8.70 4.97 18.41
CA LEU A 72 9.08 3.56 18.29
C LEU A 72 10.60 3.37 18.15
N ASN A 73 11.25 4.15 17.27
CA ASN A 73 12.72 4.15 17.10
C ASN A 73 13.42 4.48 18.43
N THR A 74 12.96 5.51 19.13
CA THR A 74 13.54 5.97 20.40
C THR A 74 13.36 4.93 21.51
N ALA A 75 12.17 4.34 21.63
CA ALA A 75 11.85 3.33 22.63
C ALA A 75 12.70 2.06 22.47
N LEU A 76 12.85 1.57 21.24
CA LEU A 76 13.57 0.33 20.94
C LEU A 76 15.05 0.54 20.57
N LYS A 77 15.52 1.80 20.56
CA LYS A 77 16.89 2.20 20.19
C LYS A 77 17.31 1.70 18.79
N LEU A 78 16.38 1.75 17.85
CA LEU A 78 16.59 1.36 16.46
C LEU A 78 17.52 2.35 15.76
N THR A 79 18.38 1.84 14.88
CA THR A 79 19.45 2.66 14.27
C THR A 79 19.81 2.28 12.85
N LYS A 80 19.37 1.13 12.33
CA LYS A 80 19.72 0.68 10.98
C LYS A 80 18.99 1.54 9.95
N GLN A 81 19.72 2.42 9.28
CA GLN A 81 19.20 3.28 8.21
C GLN A 81 19.04 2.52 6.88
N GLY A 82 18.10 2.98 6.06
CA GLY A 82 17.84 2.53 4.70
C GLY A 82 17.53 3.70 3.76
N GLU A 83 17.58 3.44 2.46
CA GLU A 83 17.43 4.46 1.42
C GLU A 83 15.98 4.97 1.32
N VAL A 84 15.75 6.25 1.60
CA VAL A 84 14.43 6.89 1.51
C VAL A 84 14.13 7.32 0.08
N LYS A 85 13.07 6.76 -0.51
CA LYS A 85 12.61 7.05 -1.89
C LYS A 85 11.24 7.71 -1.96
N PHE A 86 10.74 8.21 -0.83
CA PHE A 86 9.39 8.75 -0.75
C PHE A 86 9.34 10.20 -1.24
N THR A 87 8.45 10.48 -2.18
CA THR A 87 8.23 11.78 -2.84
C THR A 87 7.73 12.88 -1.89
N ASP A 88 7.19 12.50 -0.74
CA ASP A 88 6.66 13.37 0.31
C ASP A 88 7.55 13.43 1.57
N VAL A 89 8.81 12.95 1.47
CA VAL A 89 9.80 12.96 2.55
C VAL A 89 11.10 13.57 2.03
N LYS A 90 11.54 14.69 2.61
CA LYS A 90 12.72 15.46 2.21
C LYS A 90 13.78 15.42 3.30
N GLN A 91 15.06 15.49 2.91
CA GLN A 91 16.19 15.39 3.85
C GLN A 91 16.20 16.45 4.97
N GLY A 92 15.54 17.59 4.76
CA GLY A 92 15.38 18.65 5.77
C GLY A 92 14.16 18.49 6.69
N ASP A 93 13.29 17.51 6.46
CA ASP A 93 12.13 17.27 7.32
C ASP A 93 12.58 16.65 8.66
N TRP A 94 12.00 17.10 9.77
CA TRP A 94 12.41 16.66 11.12
C TRP A 94 12.32 15.14 11.31
N PHE A 95 11.40 14.47 10.62
CA PHE A 95 11.18 13.03 10.66
C PHE A 95 12.04 12.22 9.67
N TYR A 96 12.86 12.86 8.84
CA TYR A 96 13.57 12.19 7.73
C TYR A 96 14.42 11.01 8.22
N LYS A 97 15.26 11.26 9.23
CA LYS A 97 16.16 10.24 9.82
C LYS A 97 15.39 9.09 10.48
N ASP A 98 14.23 9.41 11.07
CA ASP A 98 13.37 8.41 11.68
C ASP A 98 12.73 7.47 10.64
N ILE A 99 12.39 8.01 9.46
CA ILE A 99 11.92 7.22 8.31
C ILE A 99 13.05 6.41 7.68
N GLU A 100 14.29 6.95 7.59
CA GLU A 100 15.46 6.15 7.18
C GLU A 100 15.63 4.90 8.06
N ILE A 101 15.52 5.06 9.38
CA ILE A 101 15.59 3.93 10.32
C ILE A 101 14.41 2.97 10.10
N ALA A 102 13.19 3.49 9.94
CA ALA A 102 12.02 2.65 9.73
C ALA A 102 12.09 1.77 8.46
N VAL A 103 12.69 2.32 7.40
CA VAL A 103 12.97 1.60 6.14
C VAL A 103 14.13 0.61 6.31
N GLY A 104 15.22 1.00 6.98
CA GLY A 104 16.41 0.14 7.13
C GLY A 104 16.20 -1.04 8.07
N GLU A 105 15.48 -0.86 9.18
CA GLU A 105 15.00 -1.95 10.04
C GLU A 105 13.92 -2.82 9.35
N GLY A 106 13.21 -2.22 8.38
CA GLY A 106 12.26 -2.89 7.49
C GLY A 106 10.84 -3.02 8.05
N TYR A 107 10.49 -2.26 9.10
CA TYR A 107 9.20 -2.39 9.77
C TYR A 107 8.10 -1.50 9.21
N ALA A 108 8.48 -0.36 8.61
CA ALA A 108 7.56 0.54 7.92
C ALA A 108 7.84 0.55 6.41
N LYS A 109 6.77 0.70 5.64
CA LYS A 109 6.80 0.86 4.17
C LYS A 109 5.91 2.04 3.78
N GLY A 110 6.22 2.66 2.65
CA GLY A 110 5.36 3.66 2.02
C GLY A 110 4.24 3.04 1.19
N THR A 111 3.45 3.92 0.58
CA THR A 111 2.38 3.60 -0.36
C THR A 111 2.91 3.34 -1.78
N PRO A 112 2.09 2.76 -2.68
CA PRO A 112 2.44 2.55 -4.10
C PRO A 112 2.83 3.83 -4.86
N GLU A 113 2.35 5.00 -4.45
CA GLU A 113 2.69 6.31 -5.05
C GLU A 113 4.09 6.82 -4.65
N ASN A 114 4.93 5.95 -4.08
CA ASN A 114 6.17 6.31 -3.39
C ASN A 114 5.93 7.44 -2.38
N LYS A 115 4.97 7.28 -1.46
CA LYS A 115 4.73 8.25 -0.36
C LYS A 115 4.81 7.56 0.98
N PHE A 116 5.43 8.17 1.98
CA PHE A 116 5.38 7.67 3.35
C PHE A 116 4.11 8.09 4.09
N MET A 117 3.50 9.19 3.65
CA MET A 117 2.40 9.90 4.32
C MET A 117 2.75 10.28 5.77
N PRO A 118 3.89 10.97 6.03
CA PRO A 118 4.41 11.20 7.38
C PRO A 118 3.43 11.97 8.28
N ASN A 119 2.65 12.87 7.71
CA ASN A 119 1.68 13.71 8.41
C ASN A 119 0.28 13.09 8.52
N ALA A 120 0.03 11.93 7.89
CA ALA A 120 -1.25 11.24 8.06
C ALA A 120 -1.32 10.58 9.45
N THR A 121 -2.51 10.56 10.03
CA THR A 121 -2.81 9.90 11.30
C THR A 121 -2.71 8.39 11.16
N LEU A 122 -2.07 7.73 12.13
CA LEU A 122 -1.84 6.28 12.11
C LEU A 122 -3.03 5.53 12.72
N THR A 123 -3.57 4.53 12.01
CA THR A 123 -4.61 3.64 12.53
C THR A 123 -4.06 2.60 13.51
N ARG A 124 -4.94 2.08 14.38
CA ARG A 124 -4.64 0.95 15.28
C ARG A 124 -4.10 -0.28 14.52
N ALA A 125 -4.64 -0.56 13.33
CA ALA A 125 -4.18 -1.64 12.47
C ALA A 125 -2.76 -1.42 11.93
N GLU A 126 -2.42 -0.22 11.43
CA GLU A 126 -1.06 0.08 10.96
C GLU A 126 -0.04 0.03 12.11
N ALA A 127 -0.40 0.54 13.29
CA ALA A 127 0.45 0.47 14.48
C ALA A 127 0.74 -0.98 14.90
N ALA A 128 -0.27 -1.85 14.84
CA ALA A 128 -0.09 -3.29 15.07
C ALA A 128 0.88 -3.91 14.07
N VAL A 129 0.79 -3.55 12.77
CA VAL A 129 1.70 -4.05 11.73
C VAL A 129 3.12 -3.54 11.89
N PHE A 130 3.33 -2.25 12.20
CA PHE A 130 4.67 -1.71 12.43
C PHE A 130 5.38 -2.45 13.56
N ILE A 131 4.67 -2.71 14.67
CA ILE A 131 5.21 -3.47 15.80
C ILE A 131 5.39 -4.96 15.46
N ALA A 132 4.44 -5.60 14.77
CA ALA A 132 4.59 -6.98 14.33
C ALA A 132 5.80 -7.19 13.39
N ASN A 133 6.07 -6.23 12.49
CA ASN A 133 7.23 -6.27 11.60
C ASN A 133 8.57 -6.05 12.32
N ILE A 134 8.58 -5.39 13.48
CA ILE A 134 9.75 -5.36 14.39
C ILE A 134 9.97 -6.74 15.00
N ILE A 135 8.91 -7.32 15.58
CA ILE A 135 8.97 -8.59 16.32
C ILE A 135 9.31 -9.75 15.38
N LYS A 136 8.84 -9.70 14.12
CA LYS A 136 9.05 -10.73 13.07
C LYS A 136 8.46 -12.10 13.42
N GLU A 137 7.54 -12.13 14.38
CA GLU A 137 6.68 -13.27 14.69
C GLU A 137 5.35 -13.16 13.94
N LYS A 138 4.57 -14.26 13.99
CA LYS A 138 3.19 -14.31 13.51
C LYS A 138 2.32 -14.96 14.58
N SER A 139 1.03 -14.67 14.54
CA SER A 139 0.02 -15.32 15.36
C SER A 139 -1.16 -15.70 14.48
N ASP A 140 -1.61 -16.94 14.64
CA ASP A 140 -2.85 -17.45 14.06
C ASP A 140 -3.96 -17.53 15.13
N LYS A 141 -3.81 -16.79 16.25
CA LYS A 141 -4.83 -16.68 17.30
C LYS A 141 -6.13 -16.15 16.72
N GLU A 142 -7.20 -16.91 16.88
CA GLU A 142 -8.54 -16.50 16.48
C GLU A 142 -8.98 -15.23 17.23
N LEU A 143 -9.49 -14.26 16.47
CA LEU A 143 -9.95 -12.97 16.97
C LEU A 143 -11.47 -13.01 17.20
N THR A 144 -11.91 -12.82 18.44
CA THR A 144 -13.32 -12.96 18.85
C THR A 144 -14.05 -11.61 19.02
N PHE A 145 -13.63 -10.60 18.26
CA PHE A 145 -14.23 -9.26 18.27
C PHE A 145 -15.48 -9.18 17.40
N LYS A 146 -16.44 -8.33 17.76
CA LYS A 146 -17.68 -8.10 16.99
C LYS A 146 -17.44 -7.52 15.59
N ASP A 147 -16.33 -6.81 15.42
CA ASP A 147 -15.92 -6.17 14.17
C ASP A 147 -14.79 -6.95 13.46
N VAL A 148 -14.60 -8.24 13.78
CA VAL A 148 -13.53 -9.08 13.19
C VAL A 148 -13.55 -9.12 11.65
N ASP A 149 -14.74 -9.01 11.04
CA ASP A 149 -14.92 -8.95 9.59
C ASP A 149 -14.57 -7.58 9.00
N MET A 150 -14.57 -6.53 9.82
CA MET A 150 -14.10 -5.19 9.45
C MET A 150 -12.59 -5.01 9.65
N ILE A 151 -11.91 -5.96 10.33
CA ILE A 151 -10.45 -5.96 10.45
C ILE A 151 -9.84 -6.30 9.08
N PRO A 152 -9.01 -5.42 8.48
CA PRO A 152 -8.37 -5.71 7.20
C PRO A 152 -7.49 -6.97 7.27
N SER A 153 -7.51 -7.81 6.22
CA SER A 153 -6.71 -9.06 6.15
C SER A 153 -5.24 -8.82 6.49
N TRP A 154 -4.65 -7.78 5.89
CA TRP A 154 -3.27 -7.35 6.11
C TRP A 154 -2.93 -7.06 7.58
N ALA A 155 -3.93 -6.73 8.40
CA ALA A 155 -3.78 -6.46 9.82
C ALA A 155 -4.11 -7.67 10.72
N LYS A 156 -4.84 -8.69 10.23
CA LYS A 156 -5.39 -9.77 11.09
C LYS A 156 -4.31 -10.51 11.88
N GLN A 157 -3.26 -11.02 11.24
CA GLN A 157 -2.16 -11.72 11.96
C GLN A 157 -1.35 -10.79 12.88
N ALA A 158 -1.16 -9.52 12.48
CA ALA A 158 -0.50 -8.54 13.34
C ALA A 158 -1.33 -8.24 14.59
N ILE A 159 -2.64 -8.00 14.43
CA ILE A 159 -3.59 -7.77 15.53
C ILE A 159 -3.71 -9.02 16.41
N ALA A 160 -3.77 -10.22 15.83
CA ALA A 160 -3.71 -11.47 16.57
C ALA A 160 -2.47 -11.55 17.44
N LEU A 161 -1.29 -11.22 16.91
CA LEU A 161 -0.02 -11.19 17.66
C LEU A 161 -0.06 -10.13 18.78
N MET A 162 -0.54 -8.92 18.49
CA MET A 162 -0.64 -7.85 19.48
C MET A 162 -1.63 -8.18 20.62
N VAL A 163 -2.69 -8.96 20.32
CA VAL A 163 -3.71 -9.44 21.27
C VAL A 163 -3.29 -10.75 21.98
N GLU A 164 -2.40 -11.54 21.39
CA GLU A 164 -1.78 -12.71 22.01
C GLU A 164 -0.74 -12.29 23.06
N LYS A 165 0.21 -11.43 22.65
CA LYS A 165 1.25 -10.89 23.55
C LYS A 165 0.69 -9.90 24.59
N GLY A 166 -0.50 -9.37 24.36
CA GLY A 166 -1.20 -8.43 25.27
C GLY A 166 -0.81 -6.96 25.10
N TYR A 167 -0.01 -6.64 24.07
CA TYR A 167 0.36 -5.28 23.69
C TYR A 167 -0.87 -4.41 23.38
N MET A 168 -1.81 -4.93 22.60
CA MET A 168 -3.10 -4.30 22.29
C MET A 168 -4.26 -5.12 22.81
N ALA A 169 -5.38 -4.45 23.07
CA ALA A 169 -6.65 -5.05 23.45
C ALA A 169 -7.79 -4.36 22.68
N GLY A 170 -8.94 -5.03 22.60
CA GLY A 170 -10.18 -4.42 22.15
C GLY A 170 -10.75 -3.43 23.18
N TYR A 171 -11.82 -2.72 22.78
CA TYR A 171 -12.57 -1.81 23.62
C TYR A 171 -13.66 -2.55 24.43
N PRO A 172 -14.23 -1.93 25.48
CA PRO A 172 -15.23 -2.57 26.35
C PRO A 172 -16.53 -3.03 25.65
N ASP A 173 -16.79 -2.55 24.43
CA ASP A 173 -17.91 -2.97 23.58
C ASP A 173 -17.67 -4.29 22.83
N ASN A 174 -16.48 -4.90 22.99
CA ASN A 174 -15.95 -6.05 22.25
C ASN A 174 -15.62 -5.76 20.77
N THR A 175 -15.22 -4.53 20.43
CA THR A 175 -14.60 -4.22 19.12
C THR A 175 -13.08 -4.12 19.23
N PHE A 176 -12.35 -4.40 18.15
CA PHE A 176 -10.95 -3.99 18.02
C PHE A 176 -10.82 -2.56 17.47
N SER A 177 -11.78 -2.11 16.67
CA SER A 177 -11.81 -0.84 15.94
C SER A 177 -10.54 -0.63 15.11
N ALA A 178 -10.23 -1.58 14.21
CA ALA A 178 -8.99 -1.62 13.43
C ALA A 178 -8.66 -0.32 12.67
N ARG A 179 -9.69 0.33 12.10
CA ARG A 179 -9.56 1.57 11.30
C ARG A 179 -9.55 2.86 12.13
N LYS A 180 -9.71 2.79 13.46
CA LYS A 180 -9.68 3.98 14.32
C LYS A 180 -8.24 4.48 14.48
N ASN A 181 -8.05 5.78 14.40
CA ASN A 181 -6.77 6.45 14.63
C ASN A 181 -6.29 6.24 16.07
N LEU A 182 -4.97 6.12 16.23
CA LEU A 182 -4.32 5.87 17.51
C LEU A 182 -4.01 7.18 18.24
N THR A 183 -4.33 7.28 19.52
CA THR A 183 -3.96 8.44 20.35
C THR A 183 -2.53 8.34 20.87
N ARG A 184 -1.91 9.49 21.23
CA ARG A 184 -0.57 9.55 21.87
C ARG A 184 -0.48 8.70 23.14
N ALA A 185 -1.53 8.69 23.96
CA ALA A 185 -1.63 7.85 25.15
C ALA A 185 -1.69 6.35 24.84
N GLU A 186 -2.45 5.94 23.83
CA GLU A 186 -2.48 4.54 23.38
C GLU A 186 -1.13 4.11 22.80
N ALA A 187 -0.50 4.94 21.95
CA ALA A 187 0.81 4.66 21.36
C ALA A 187 1.88 4.38 22.43
N VAL A 188 2.04 5.29 23.40
CA VAL A 188 3.00 5.11 24.52
C VAL A 188 2.67 3.87 25.34
N THR A 189 1.39 3.60 25.62
CA THR A 189 0.99 2.42 26.41
C THR A 189 1.28 1.10 25.71
N ILE A 190 1.06 1.02 24.40
CA ILE A 190 1.34 -0.19 23.60
C ILE A 190 2.85 -0.47 23.60
N LEU A 191 3.66 0.57 23.39
CA LEU A 191 5.11 0.45 23.35
C LEU A 191 5.73 0.18 24.73
N ASP A 192 5.14 0.67 25.82
CA ASP A 192 5.61 0.38 27.18
C ASP A 192 5.50 -1.11 27.52
N LYS A 193 4.38 -1.73 27.13
CA LYS A 193 4.19 -3.18 27.24
C LYS A 193 5.19 -3.96 26.38
N LEU A 194 5.43 -3.52 25.15
CA LEU A 194 6.41 -4.10 24.24
C LEU A 194 7.82 -4.11 24.86
N MET A 195 8.31 -2.95 25.30
CA MET A 195 9.61 -2.84 25.96
C MET A 195 9.69 -3.72 27.21
N SER A 196 8.62 -3.78 28.01
CA SER A 196 8.60 -4.53 29.26
C SER A 196 8.78 -6.03 29.03
N GLN A 197 8.07 -6.62 28.05
CA GLN A 197 8.22 -8.05 27.72
C GLN A 197 9.56 -8.37 27.03
N MET A 198 10.04 -7.52 26.12
CA MET A 198 11.35 -7.73 25.48
C MET A 198 12.52 -7.70 26.50
N GLN A 199 12.42 -6.86 27.53
CA GLN A 199 13.39 -6.84 28.63
C GLN A 199 13.26 -8.02 29.60
N GLU A 200 12.20 -8.83 29.50
CA GLU A 200 11.98 -10.01 30.33
C GLU A 200 12.54 -11.24 29.63
N SER A 201 12.25 -11.44 28.34
CA SER A 201 12.84 -12.52 27.52
C SER A 201 14.37 -12.46 27.50
N GLU A 202 14.96 -11.27 27.30
CA GLU A 202 16.42 -11.08 27.35
C GLU A 202 17.07 -11.52 28.67
N LYS A 203 16.33 -11.51 29.79
CA LYS A 203 16.84 -11.95 31.11
C LYS A 203 16.72 -13.46 31.29
N GLU A 204 15.81 -14.10 30.58
CA GLU A 204 15.63 -15.55 30.60
C GLU A 204 16.63 -16.24 29.67
N ASP A 205 16.84 -15.72 28.46
CA ASP A 205 17.88 -16.19 27.53
C ASP A 205 19.27 -16.16 28.18
N LYS A 206 19.62 -15.05 28.84
CA LYS A 206 20.89 -14.88 29.58
C LYS A 206 21.01 -15.77 30.82
N LYS A 207 19.91 -16.36 31.34
CA LYS A 207 19.94 -17.41 32.37
C LYS A 207 20.13 -18.79 31.74
N GLU A 208 19.50 -19.08 30.61
CA GLU A 208 19.60 -20.38 29.96
C GLU A 208 20.94 -20.61 29.27
N GLU A 209 21.51 -19.56 28.65
CA GLU A 209 22.84 -19.60 28.03
C GLU A 209 23.92 -19.95 29.06
N LYS A 210 23.92 -19.29 30.24
CA LYS A 210 24.81 -19.62 31.37
C LYS A 210 24.68 -21.06 31.86
N LYS A 211 23.52 -21.69 31.67
CA LYS A 211 23.22 -23.09 32.04
C LYS A 211 23.66 -24.09 30.97
N LYS A 212 23.84 -23.64 29.73
CA LYS A 212 24.41 -24.41 28.62
C LYS A 212 25.95 -24.37 28.63
N THR A 213 26.57 -23.23 28.94
CA THR A 213 28.05 -23.11 28.98
C THR A 213 28.70 -24.08 29.98
N THR A 214 28.05 -24.34 31.13
CA THR A 214 28.56 -25.25 32.18
C THR A 214 28.57 -26.74 31.80
N LYS A 215 27.97 -27.13 30.65
CA LYS A 215 27.88 -28.53 30.21
C LYS A 215 28.81 -28.91 29.05
N ILE A 216 29.56 -27.96 28.49
CA ILE A 216 30.28 -28.16 27.22
C ILE A 216 31.78 -28.47 27.41
N GLU A 217 32.33 -28.30 28.63
CA GLU A 217 33.77 -28.51 28.90
C GLU A 217 34.20 -29.99 29.05
N GLU A 218 33.29 -30.97 29.17
CA GLU A 218 33.68 -32.36 29.48
C GLU A 218 34.04 -33.26 28.28
N GLU A 219 33.70 -32.93 27.03
CA GLU A 219 33.93 -33.85 25.89
C GLU A 219 34.46 -33.19 24.61
N LYS A 220 35.81 -33.09 24.45
CA LYS A 220 36.50 -33.20 23.13
C LYS A 220 37.94 -33.72 23.22
N LYS A 221 38.27 -34.74 22.40
CA LYS A 221 39.61 -35.00 21.85
C LYS A 221 39.52 -35.41 20.35
N PRO A 222 40.55 -35.20 19.50
CA PRO A 222 40.38 -35.13 18.04
C PRO A 222 41.15 -36.17 17.20
N VAL A 223 40.75 -36.40 15.95
CA VAL A 223 41.52 -37.10 14.88
C VAL A 223 41.30 -36.42 13.50
N GLN A 224 42.20 -36.67 12.53
CA GLN A 224 42.55 -35.79 11.39
C GLN A 224 42.12 -36.23 9.96
N ALA A 225 41.98 -35.22 9.09
CA ALA A 225 42.48 -35.07 7.69
C ALA A 225 42.16 -36.05 6.52
N LYS A 226 41.81 -35.46 5.35
CA LYS A 226 42.55 -35.60 4.07
C LYS A 226 42.18 -34.52 3.02
N LYS A 227 43.05 -34.33 2.01
CA LYS A 227 42.93 -33.38 0.87
C LYS A 227 42.47 -34.08 -0.43
N SER A 228 41.91 -33.31 -1.38
CA SER A 228 41.86 -33.62 -2.82
C SER A 228 42.05 -32.33 -3.66
N SER A 229 41.95 -32.36 -5.00
CA SER A 229 42.44 -31.28 -5.91
C SER A 229 41.76 -31.21 -7.29
N GLY A 230 41.86 -30.04 -7.96
CA GLY A 230 41.59 -29.81 -9.41
C GLY A 230 40.23 -29.16 -9.75
N GLY A 231 40.03 -28.37 -10.83
CA GLY A 231 40.99 -27.75 -11.77
C GLY A 231 40.43 -27.49 -13.20
N GLY A 232 40.30 -26.22 -13.63
CA GLY A 232 40.02 -25.76 -15.04
C GLY A 232 38.58 -25.97 -15.58
N GLY A 233 38.08 -25.28 -16.64
CA GLY A 233 38.55 -24.10 -17.42
C GLY A 233 37.81 -23.93 -18.79
N GLY A 234 37.56 -22.68 -19.24
CA GLY A 234 37.07 -22.31 -20.62
C GLY A 234 35.56 -22.49 -20.93
N GLY A 235 34.91 -21.83 -21.92
CA GLY A 235 35.28 -20.72 -22.82
C GLY A 235 34.33 -20.56 -24.05
N GLY A 236 34.07 -19.32 -24.52
CA GLY A 236 33.36 -18.97 -25.80
C GLY A 236 31.81 -19.01 -25.79
N GLY A 237 31.06 -18.32 -26.67
CA GLY A 237 31.41 -17.27 -27.65
C GLY A 237 30.44 -17.15 -28.86
N GLY A 238 29.88 -15.96 -29.13
CA GLY A 238 29.43 -15.50 -30.46
C GLY A 238 27.95 -15.66 -30.89
N GLY A 239 27.50 -14.78 -31.81
CA GLY A 239 26.35 -15.03 -32.70
C GLY A 239 25.19 -14.02 -32.67
N GLY A 240 25.34 -12.84 -33.29
CA GLY A 240 24.21 -11.93 -33.56
C GLY A 240 23.67 -12.13 -34.99
N GLY A 241 22.34 -12.21 -35.15
CA GLY A 241 21.68 -12.31 -36.44
C GLY A 241 20.40 -11.47 -36.48
N SER A 242 20.25 -10.64 -37.52
CA SER A 242 19.06 -9.81 -37.73
C SER A 242 18.00 -10.58 -38.51
N SER A 243 16.90 -10.94 -37.85
CA SER A 243 15.69 -11.46 -38.48
C SER A 243 14.55 -10.48 -38.28
N THR A 244 13.71 -10.32 -39.32
CA THR A 244 12.40 -9.68 -39.16
C THR A 244 11.62 -10.45 -38.09
N PRO A 245 11.06 -9.82 -37.04
CA PRO A 245 10.42 -10.55 -35.95
C PRO A 245 9.18 -11.32 -36.43
N SER A 246 9.34 -12.63 -36.64
CA SER A 246 8.21 -13.53 -36.78
C SER A 246 7.44 -13.54 -35.46
N ILE A 247 6.15 -13.21 -35.51
CA ILE A 247 5.30 -13.23 -34.31
C ILE A 247 5.35 -14.64 -33.70
N PRO A 248 5.76 -14.79 -32.42
CA PRO A 248 5.88 -16.11 -31.80
C PRO A 248 4.52 -16.77 -31.65
N LYS A 249 4.47 -18.10 -31.80
CA LYS A 249 3.31 -18.91 -31.41
C LYS A 249 3.23 -19.01 -29.88
N ALA A 250 2.03 -19.30 -29.39
CA ALA A 250 1.82 -19.58 -27.98
C ALA A 250 2.52 -20.88 -27.53
N LEU A 251 2.98 -20.89 -26.28
CA LEU A 251 3.62 -22.05 -25.63
C LEU A 251 2.64 -22.96 -24.87
N GLY A 252 1.33 -22.64 -24.90
CA GLY A 252 0.30 -23.39 -24.19
C GLY A 252 0.18 -23.01 -22.71
N ALA A 253 -0.13 -24.01 -21.88
CA ALA A 253 -0.49 -23.80 -20.47
C ALA A 253 0.71 -23.80 -19.52
N LYS A 254 0.63 -23.00 -18.44
CA LYS A 254 1.63 -22.97 -17.37
C LYS A 254 1.03 -22.60 -16.02
N THR A 255 1.50 -23.27 -14.97
CA THR A 255 1.19 -22.93 -13.58
C THR A 255 2.33 -22.09 -12.98
N VAL A 256 1.99 -21.06 -12.21
CA VAL A 256 2.94 -20.10 -11.61
C VAL A 256 2.60 -19.81 -10.14
N LYS A 257 3.59 -19.40 -9.35
CA LYS A 257 3.43 -19.22 -7.89
C LYS A 257 3.45 -17.77 -7.40
N ASN A 258 3.90 -16.83 -8.22
CA ASN A 258 4.13 -15.45 -7.82
C ASN A 258 4.15 -14.51 -9.04
N ALA A 259 4.21 -13.20 -8.76
CA ALA A 259 4.26 -12.14 -9.76
C ALA A 259 5.40 -12.30 -10.78
N GLN A 260 6.62 -12.65 -10.33
CA GLN A 260 7.79 -12.78 -11.23
C GLN A 260 7.62 -13.93 -12.21
N GLU A 261 7.09 -15.07 -11.75
CA GLU A 261 6.81 -16.22 -12.60
C GLU A 261 5.67 -15.97 -13.58
N LEU A 262 4.63 -15.21 -13.17
CA LEU A 262 3.52 -14.80 -14.03
C LEU A 262 4.01 -13.88 -15.16
N GLU A 263 4.74 -12.81 -14.84
CA GLU A 263 5.34 -11.89 -15.83
C GLU A 263 6.29 -12.65 -16.78
N ALA A 264 7.12 -13.53 -16.23
CA ALA A 264 8.02 -14.36 -17.03
C ALA A 264 7.26 -15.33 -17.96
N ALA A 265 6.17 -15.95 -17.49
CA ALA A 265 5.35 -16.86 -18.30
C ALA A 265 4.69 -16.12 -19.48
N VAL A 266 4.06 -14.97 -19.22
CA VAL A 266 3.39 -14.17 -20.26
C VAL A 266 4.41 -13.62 -21.27
N ARG A 267 5.56 -13.11 -20.79
CA ARG A 267 6.66 -12.64 -21.65
C ARG A 267 7.31 -13.76 -22.47
N SER A 268 7.34 -15.00 -21.97
CA SER A 268 7.76 -16.17 -22.74
C SER A 268 6.75 -16.62 -23.80
N GLY A 269 5.52 -16.08 -23.80
CA GLY A 269 4.48 -16.47 -24.74
C GLY A 269 3.64 -17.67 -24.31
N TYR A 270 3.65 -18.05 -23.02
CA TYR A 270 2.57 -18.92 -22.51
C TYR A 270 1.24 -18.16 -22.59
N ASN A 271 0.16 -18.88 -22.90
CA ASN A 271 -1.13 -18.26 -23.23
C ASN A 271 -2.31 -18.78 -22.39
N LYS A 272 -2.09 -19.81 -21.56
CA LYS A 272 -3.05 -20.22 -20.53
C LYS A 272 -2.32 -20.33 -19.18
N ILE A 273 -2.23 -19.20 -18.47
CA ILE A 273 -1.49 -19.13 -17.20
C ILE A 273 -2.45 -19.24 -16.02
N THR A 274 -2.11 -20.14 -15.10
CA THR A 274 -2.84 -20.32 -13.85
C THR A 274 -1.93 -20.01 -12.68
N VAL A 275 -2.29 -19.04 -11.84
CA VAL A 275 -1.66 -18.85 -10.52
C VAL A 275 -2.17 -19.97 -9.62
N ASP A 276 -1.28 -20.76 -9.04
CA ASP A 276 -1.71 -21.88 -8.20
C ASP A 276 -2.39 -21.42 -6.89
N ALA A 277 -3.25 -22.25 -6.31
CA ALA A 277 -4.05 -21.89 -5.12
C ALA A 277 -3.25 -21.76 -3.81
N THR A 278 -1.92 -21.93 -3.86
CA THR A 278 -0.94 -21.64 -2.81
C THR A 278 0.01 -20.49 -3.18
N GLY A 279 -0.06 -20.03 -4.44
CA GLY A 279 0.72 -18.94 -4.99
C GLY A 279 0.20 -17.59 -4.51
N LYS A 280 1.12 -16.63 -4.40
CA LYS A 280 0.81 -15.28 -3.91
C LYS A 280 1.51 -14.21 -4.74
N ILE A 281 0.71 -13.30 -5.28
CA ILE A 281 1.11 -12.14 -6.06
C ILE A 281 1.13 -10.94 -5.11
N GLU A 282 2.24 -10.78 -4.39
CA GLU A 282 2.42 -9.73 -3.37
C GLU A 282 2.83 -8.35 -3.94
N ARG A 283 2.58 -8.11 -5.24
CA ARG A 283 2.94 -6.85 -5.92
C ARG A 283 2.18 -6.67 -7.24
N ASP A 284 2.18 -5.43 -7.72
CA ASP A 284 1.76 -5.07 -9.08
C ASP A 284 2.49 -5.87 -10.17
N VAL A 285 1.76 -6.14 -11.26
CA VAL A 285 2.16 -7.06 -12.34
C VAL A 285 2.18 -6.34 -13.68
N ASN A 286 3.28 -6.49 -14.43
CA ASN A 286 3.44 -5.93 -15.76
C ASN A 286 3.50 -7.05 -16.81
N LEU A 287 2.38 -7.27 -17.48
CA LEU A 287 2.15 -8.33 -18.45
C LEU A 287 2.45 -7.82 -19.86
N SER A 288 3.42 -8.45 -20.54
CA SER A 288 3.75 -8.15 -21.94
C SER A 288 3.63 -9.43 -22.77
N TYR A 289 2.64 -9.47 -23.66
CA TYR A 289 2.28 -10.64 -24.46
C TYR A 289 2.38 -10.35 -25.95
N SER A 290 3.22 -11.12 -26.63
CA SER A 290 3.55 -10.94 -28.05
C SER A 290 2.84 -11.88 -29.05
N PRO A 291 2.42 -13.12 -28.70
CA PRO A 291 1.73 -13.99 -29.66
C PRO A 291 0.40 -13.43 -30.19
N LYS A 292 0.02 -13.88 -31.38
CA LYS A 292 -1.27 -13.56 -32.03
C LYS A 292 -2.33 -14.64 -31.75
N GLU A 293 -2.50 -14.97 -30.48
CA GLU A 293 -3.39 -16.04 -30.00
C GLU A 293 -4.10 -15.56 -28.71
N GLU A 294 -5.14 -16.28 -28.26
CA GLU A 294 -5.84 -15.94 -27.01
C GLU A 294 -4.93 -16.10 -25.78
N LEU A 295 -4.94 -15.08 -24.90
CA LEU A 295 -4.30 -15.09 -23.57
C LEU A 295 -5.37 -15.27 -22.48
N GLU A 296 -5.37 -16.40 -21.79
CA GLU A 296 -6.14 -16.64 -20.56
C GLU A 296 -5.21 -16.58 -19.34
N ILE A 297 -5.56 -15.75 -18.36
CA ILE A 297 -4.89 -15.69 -17.05
C ILE A 297 -5.94 -15.96 -15.98
N THR A 298 -5.69 -16.95 -15.13
CA THR A 298 -6.57 -17.32 -14.01
C THR A 298 -5.81 -17.17 -12.69
N ILE A 299 -6.34 -16.33 -11.81
CA ILE A 299 -5.86 -16.15 -10.44
C ILE A 299 -6.76 -16.98 -9.51
N ASN A 300 -6.17 -17.93 -8.78
CA ASN A 300 -6.92 -18.76 -7.82
C ASN A 300 -6.74 -18.20 -6.41
N LYS A 301 -7.81 -17.57 -5.88
CA LYS A 301 -7.92 -16.87 -4.57
C LYS A 301 -7.47 -15.41 -4.58
N VAL A 302 -8.00 -14.68 -3.60
CA VAL A 302 -7.63 -13.32 -3.20
C VAL A 302 -6.12 -13.14 -3.10
N GLN A 303 -5.59 -12.13 -3.80
CA GLN A 303 -4.17 -11.80 -3.78
C GLN A 303 -3.91 -10.55 -2.93
N ASP A 304 -3.45 -10.74 -1.68
CA ASP A 304 -3.01 -9.60 -0.85
C ASP A 304 -1.78 -8.90 -1.50
N GLY A 305 -1.91 -7.61 -1.80
CA GLY A 305 -0.83 -6.78 -2.35
C GLY A 305 -0.79 -6.67 -3.88
N LEU A 306 -1.72 -7.32 -4.59
CA LEU A 306 -1.95 -7.10 -6.02
C LEU A 306 -2.90 -5.90 -6.20
N ALA A 307 -2.36 -4.69 -6.19
CA ALA A 307 -3.17 -3.48 -6.43
C ALA A 307 -3.38 -3.25 -7.94
N LYS A 308 -2.35 -3.51 -8.76
CA LYS A 308 -2.37 -3.14 -10.19
C LYS A 308 -1.96 -4.24 -11.15
N ILE A 309 -2.65 -4.30 -12.29
CA ILE A 309 -2.26 -5.08 -13.47
C ILE A 309 -2.11 -4.13 -14.66
N ASN A 310 -0.91 -4.10 -15.24
CA ASN A 310 -0.66 -3.43 -16.52
C ASN A 310 -0.54 -4.50 -17.61
N LEU A 311 -1.49 -4.52 -18.54
CA LEU A 311 -1.56 -5.45 -19.66
C LEU A 311 -1.18 -4.76 -20.97
N ASN A 312 -0.07 -5.18 -21.57
CA ASN A 312 0.28 -4.89 -22.95
C ASN A 312 0.21 -6.18 -23.77
N ALA A 313 -0.74 -6.27 -24.71
CA ALA A 313 -0.99 -7.45 -25.52
C ALA A 313 -1.23 -7.06 -26.98
N ALA A 314 -0.22 -6.44 -27.60
CA ALA A 314 -0.33 -5.75 -28.88
C ALA A 314 -0.95 -6.57 -30.03
N ASN A 315 -0.69 -7.88 -30.07
CA ASN A 315 -1.11 -8.78 -31.13
C ASN A 315 -2.23 -9.75 -30.72
N ALA A 316 -2.65 -9.78 -29.45
CA ALA A 316 -3.62 -10.76 -28.97
C ALA A 316 -4.98 -10.56 -29.65
N GLU A 317 -5.63 -11.66 -30.03
CA GLU A 317 -6.99 -11.63 -30.59
C GLU A 317 -8.06 -11.58 -29.49
N LYS A 318 -7.75 -12.19 -28.34
CA LYS A 318 -8.57 -12.17 -27.12
C LYS A 318 -7.69 -12.23 -25.88
N VAL A 319 -8.10 -11.54 -24.81
CA VAL A 319 -7.53 -11.68 -23.47
C VAL A 319 -8.66 -11.95 -22.48
N THR A 320 -8.47 -12.93 -21.61
CA THR A 320 -9.43 -13.29 -20.56
C THR A 320 -8.73 -13.26 -19.21
N LEU A 321 -9.12 -12.32 -18.33
CA LEU A 321 -8.57 -12.14 -16.99
C LEU A 321 -9.57 -12.65 -15.95
N LYS A 322 -9.32 -13.85 -15.40
CA LYS A 322 -10.20 -14.52 -14.43
C LYS A 322 -9.66 -14.43 -13.00
N ASP A 323 -10.55 -14.14 -12.07
CA ASP A 323 -10.38 -14.51 -10.66
C ASP A 323 -11.35 -15.65 -10.34
N ASN A 324 -10.86 -16.72 -9.71
CA ASN A 324 -11.69 -17.84 -9.25
C ASN A 324 -12.18 -17.66 -7.79
N GLY A 325 -11.88 -16.54 -7.13
CA GLY A 325 -12.40 -16.16 -5.80
C GLY A 325 -13.86 -15.70 -5.78
N VAL A 326 -14.65 -16.04 -6.80
CA VAL A 326 -16.04 -15.58 -7.00
C VAL A 326 -17.03 -16.40 -6.16
N GLN A 327 -16.88 -16.23 -4.84
CA GLN A 327 -17.82 -16.55 -3.75
C GLN A 327 -17.26 -16.08 -2.39
N ASP A 328 -15.94 -15.92 -2.27
CA ASP A 328 -15.23 -15.43 -1.07
C ASP A 328 -14.41 -14.16 -1.41
N ASN A 329 -15.06 -12.98 -1.41
CA ASN A 329 -14.42 -11.66 -1.50
C ASN A 329 -13.16 -11.60 -2.41
N GLY A 330 -13.34 -11.89 -3.70
CA GLY A 330 -12.27 -11.95 -4.71
C GLY A 330 -11.35 -10.71 -4.76
N THR A 331 -10.20 -10.91 -5.42
CA THR A 331 -9.13 -9.94 -5.64
C THR A 331 -9.68 -8.61 -6.15
N VAL A 332 -9.44 -7.55 -5.36
CA VAL A 332 -9.75 -6.18 -5.73
C VAL A 332 -8.52 -5.56 -6.36
N LEU A 333 -8.66 -5.05 -7.58
CA LEU A 333 -7.65 -4.25 -8.26
C LEU A 333 -7.99 -2.77 -8.08
N ASP A 334 -7.05 -1.99 -7.56
CA ASP A 334 -7.14 -0.53 -7.58
C ASP A 334 -7.09 -0.02 -9.03
N GLU A 335 -6.25 -0.65 -9.86
CA GLU A 335 -6.01 -0.23 -11.25
C GLU A 335 -5.80 -1.41 -12.21
N LEU A 336 -6.59 -1.48 -13.28
CA LEU A 336 -6.37 -2.36 -14.42
C LEU A 336 -6.11 -1.52 -15.68
N THR A 337 -4.88 -1.51 -16.18
CA THR A 337 -4.50 -0.78 -17.40
C THR A 337 -4.42 -1.75 -18.58
N ILE A 338 -5.13 -1.45 -19.67
CA ILE A 338 -5.32 -2.34 -20.82
C ILE A 338 -4.84 -1.66 -22.11
N ASP A 339 -3.75 -2.18 -22.68
CA ASP A 339 -3.21 -1.83 -23.98
C ASP A 339 -3.13 -3.08 -24.88
N ALA A 340 -4.27 -3.43 -25.50
CA ALA A 340 -4.46 -4.61 -26.32
C ALA A 340 -5.25 -4.25 -27.59
N PRO A 341 -4.70 -3.42 -28.50
CA PRO A 341 -5.43 -2.76 -29.59
C PRO A 341 -6.20 -3.70 -30.54
N MET A 342 -5.78 -4.96 -30.65
CA MET A 342 -6.44 -5.97 -31.51
C MET A 342 -7.40 -6.90 -30.74
N ALA A 343 -7.41 -6.85 -29.41
CA ALA A 343 -8.06 -7.86 -28.58
C ALA A 343 -9.51 -7.49 -28.22
N HIS A 344 -10.33 -8.53 -28.07
CA HIS A 344 -11.44 -8.52 -27.11
C HIS A 344 -10.90 -8.82 -25.71
N VAL A 345 -11.18 -7.98 -24.71
CA VAL A 345 -10.70 -8.19 -23.33
C VAL A 345 -11.86 -8.46 -22.39
N ASP A 346 -12.03 -9.71 -21.96
CA ASP A 346 -12.95 -10.10 -20.88
C ASP A 346 -12.21 -10.00 -19.53
N SER A 347 -12.77 -9.28 -18.56
CA SER A 347 -12.25 -9.22 -17.18
C SER A 347 -13.33 -9.63 -16.17
N TYR A 348 -12.93 -10.37 -15.13
CA TYR A 348 -13.76 -10.93 -14.06
C TYR A 348 -13.41 -10.41 -12.65
N PHE A 349 -12.60 -9.35 -12.55
CA PHE A 349 -12.10 -8.78 -11.28
C PHE A 349 -13.02 -7.72 -10.69
N LYS A 350 -12.96 -7.52 -9.36
CA LYS A 350 -13.42 -6.28 -8.71
C LYS A 350 -12.40 -5.17 -9.04
N ILE A 351 -12.83 -4.03 -9.59
CA ILE A 351 -11.91 -2.99 -10.12
C ILE A 351 -12.35 -1.58 -9.72
N THR A 352 -11.48 -0.85 -9.00
CA THR A 352 -11.73 0.57 -8.70
C THR A 352 -11.59 1.42 -9.98
N THR A 353 -10.46 1.32 -10.69
CA THR A 353 -10.23 2.05 -11.96
C THR A 353 -9.76 1.13 -13.08
N ALA A 354 -10.46 1.14 -14.22
CA ALA A 354 -10.01 0.48 -15.45
C ALA A 354 -9.53 1.53 -16.47
N ASN A 355 -8.23 1.57 -16.78
CA ASN A 355 -7.67 2.43 -17.82
C ASN A 355 -7.63 1.68 -19.16
N VAL A 356 -8.62 1.92 -20.01
CA VAL A 356 -8.69 1.39 -21.38
C VAL A 356 -7.85 2.29 -22.30
N VAL A 357 -6.60 1.90 -22.52
CA VAL A 357 -5.63 2.66 -23.32
C VAL A 357 -5.92 2.46 -24.81
N ARG A 358 -5.93 1.21 -25.28
CA ARG A 358 -6.33 0.81 -26.65
C ARG A 358 -6.89 -0.60 -26.63
N VAL A 359 -8.08 -0.81 -27.19
CA VAL A 359 -8.70 -2.15 -27.35
C VAL A 359 -9.58 -2.18 -28.59
N ALA A 360 -9.73 -3.35 -29.21
CA ALA A 360 -10.83 -3.54 -30.16
C ALA A 360 -12.18 -3.55 -29.42
N SER A 361 -12.22 -4.20 -28.25
CA SER A 361 -13.33 -4.14 -27.30
C SER A 361 -12.93 -4.66 -25.92
N SER A 362 -13.61 -4.20 -24.87
CA SER A 362 -13.49 -4.74 -23.51
C SER A 362 -14.87 -5.03 -22.92
N THR A 363 -15.02 -6.19 -22.31
CA THR A 363 -16.20 -6.57 -21.52
C THR A 363 -15.80 -6.70 -20.05
N PHE A 364 -16.42 -5.88 -19.20
CA PHE A 364 -16.27 -5.95 -17.76
C PHE A 364 -17.44 -6.75 -17.19
N ARG A 365 -17.11 -7.87 -16.54
CA ARG A 365 -18.02 -8.79 -15.87
C ARG A 365 -17.53 -8.86 -14.43
N ALA A 366 -18.35 -8.66 -13.41
CA ALA A 366 -17.84 -8.70 -12.04
C ALA A 366 -18.92 -8.95 -11.02
N LEU A 367 -18.63 -9.77 -10.00
CA LEU A 367 -19.39 -9.73 -8.77
C LEU A 367 -18.80 -8.66 -7.83
N ASP A 368 -19.71 -7.89 -7.24
CA ASP A 368 -19.59 -6.76 -6.32
C ASP A 368 -19.19 -5.38 -6.85
N GLU A 369 -18.12 -5.12 -7.62
CA GLU A 369 -17.88 -3.72 -8.08
C GLU A 369 -16.91 -3.49 -9.27
N VAL A 370 -17.32 -2.63 -10.21
CA VAL A 370 -16.42 -1.78 -11.01
C VAL A 370 -16.82 -0.31 -10.77
N THR A 371 -15.88 0.57 -10.40
CA THR A 371 -16.22 1.96 -10.03
C THR A 371 -16.07 2.95 -11.18
N THR A 372 -14.91 2.99 -11.84
CA THR A 372 -14.61 3.96 -12.91
C THR A 372 -13.89 3.30 -14.10
N ILE A 373 -14.33 3.61 -15.32
CA ILE A 373 -13.68 3.18 -16.57
C ILE A 373 -13.18 4.43 -17.31
N LYS A 374 -11.87 4.54 -17.57
CA LYS A 374 -11.26 5.63 -18.33
C LYS A 374 -10.94 5.16 -19.74
N VAL A 375 -11.43 5.86 -20.76
CA VAL A 375 -11.28 5.46 -22.17
C VAL A 375 -10.41 6.47 -22.92
N GLN A 376 -9.22 6.05 -23.35
CA GLN A 376 -8.18 6.95 -23.88
C GLN A 376 -7.99 6.87 -25.40
N ASN A 377 -8.64 5.92 -26.07
CA ASN A 377 -8.64 5.74 -27.52
C ASN A 377 -9.97 5.11 -27.98
N LYS A 378 -10.10 4.83 -29.28
CA LYS A 378 -11.23 4.08 -29.84
C LYS A 378 -11.43 2.78 -29.06
N ALA A 379 -12.65 2.55 -28.58
CA ALA A 379 -13.00 1.35 -27.81
C ALA A 379 -14.50 1.06 -27.86
N LYS A 380 -14.87 -0.22 -27.83
CA LYS A 380 -16.18 -0.66 -27.34
C LYS A 380 -16.01 -1.12 -25.89
N VAL A 381 -16.71 -0.47 -24.96
CA VAL A 381 -16.82 -0.88 -23.56
C VAL A 381 -18.19 -1.51 -23.32
N GLU A 382 -18.21 -2.73 -22.82
CA GLU A 382 -19.41 -3.47 -22.45
C GLU A 382 -19.40 -3.80 -20.96
N VAL A 383 -20.53 -3.56 -20.28
CA VAL A 383 -20.71 -3.80 -18.84
C VAL A 383 -21.93 -4.70 -18.66
N THR A 384 -21.70 -5.91 -18.16
CA THR A 384 -22.72 -6.95 -18.00
C THR A 384 -22.61 -7.60 -16.63
N ASP A 385 -23.77 -7.87 -16.02
CA ASP A 385 -23.89 -8.65 -14.77
C ASP A 385 -23.05 -8.11 -13.59
N THR A 386 -22.85 -6.79 -13.52
CA THR A 386 -22.16 -6.10 -12.41
C THR A 386 -23.10 -5.70 -11.29
N ALA A 387 -22.62 -5.78 -10.04
CA ALA A 387 -23.38 -5.34 -8.88
C ALA A 387 -23.40 -3.81 -8.70
N SER A 388 -22.34 -3.10 -9.11
CA SER A 388 -22.36 -1.64 -9.29
C SER A 388 -22.63 -1.21 -10.73
N VAL A 389 -23.09 0.04 -10.85
CA VAL A 389 -23.21 0.74 -12.13
C VAL A 389 -22.02 1.71 -12.23
N PRO A 390 -21.03 1.47 -13.11
CA PRO A 390 -19.78 2.24 -13.13
C PRO A 390 -19.95 3.66 -13.69
N ASN A 391 -19.00 4.53 -13.35
CA ASN A 391 -18.76 5.78 -14.06
C ASN A 391 -17.84 5.54 -15.28
N VAL A 392 -17.97 6.36 -16.31
CA VAL A 392 -17.08 6.34 -17.49
C VAL A 392 -16.51 7.74 -17.72
N GLU A 393 -15.19 7.84 -17.85
CA GLU A 393 -14.46 9.07 -18.20
C GLU A 393 -13.86 8.90 -19.60
N VAL A 394 -14.41 9.59 -20.59
CA VAL A 394 -13.93 9.56 -21.97
C VAL A 394 -12.87 10.65 -22.16
N GLN A 395 -11.65 10.21 -22.49
CA GLN A 395 -10.42 11.01 -22.60
C GLN A 395 -9.85 10.99 -24.02
N THR A 396 -10.65 10.65 -25.02
CA THR A 396 -10.28 10.53 -26.42
C THR A 396 -11.19 11.38 -27.31
N SER A 397 -10.75 11.68 -28.54
CA SER A 397 -11.62 12.24 -29.58
C SER A 397 -12.13 11.18 -30.56
N GLU A 398 -11.74 9.92 -30.36
CA GLU A 398 -12.18 8.79 -31.17
C GLU A 398 -13.60 8.33 -30.78
N GLU A 399 -14.25 7.58 -31.68
CA GLU A 399 -15.53 6.92 -31.40
C GLU A 399 -15.42 5.96 -30.19
N VAL A 400 -16.29 6.12 -29.20
CA VAL A 400 -16.43 5.21 -28.06
C VAL A 400 -17.83 4.60 -28.06
N LYS A 401 -17.90 3.28 -28.15
CA LYS A 401 -19.15 2.54 -28.05
C LYS A 401 -19.38 2.04 -26.63
N LEU A 402 -20.51 2.39 -26.02
CA LEU A 402 -20.91 1.95 -24.69
C LEU A 402 -22.10 0.99 -24.76
N VAL A 403 -22.01 -0.14 -24.06
CA VAL A 403 -23.07 -1.17 -24.01
C VAL A 403 -23.29 -1.59 -22.56
N GLY A 404 -24.44 -1.24 -21.99
CA GLY A 404 -24.78 -1.58 -20.59
C GLY A 404 -25.35 -0.39 -19.82
N LYS A 405 -25.23 -0.44 -18.49
CA LYS A 405 -25.71 0.61 -17.57
C LYS A 405 -24.53 1.39 -17.00
N TYR A 406 -24.65 2.71 -16.95
CA TYR A 406 -23.61 3.62 -16.45
C TYR A 406 -24.22 4.69 -15.53
N ASN A 407 -23.51 5.03 -14.45
CA ASN A 407 -23.98 6.00 -13.47
C ASN A 407 -23.71 7.42 -13.98
N THR A 408 -22.45 7.81 -14.12
CA THR A 408 -22.06 9.07 -14.77
C THR A 408 -21.15 8.79 -15.96
N VAL A 409 -21.43 9.38 -17.12
CA VAL A 409 -20.53 9.40 -18.27
C VAL A 409 -20.06 10.82 -18.50
N THR A 410 -18.76 11.06 -18.46
CA THR A 410 -18.14 12.36 -18.74
C THR A 410 -17.29 12.29 -20.01
N THR A 411 -17.31 13.36 -20.82
CA THR A 411 -16.39 13.54 -21.95
C THR A 411 -15.49 14.73 -21.66
N THR A 412 -14.18 14.54 -21.75
CA THR A 412 -13.16 15.59 -21.51
C THR A 412 -12.62 16.21 -22.81
N LYS A 413 -12.91 15.56 -23.94
CA LYS A 413 -12.62 15.95 -25.32
C LYS A 413 -13.86 15.78 -26.18
N GLU A 414 -13.88 16.40 -27.34
CA GLU A 414 -14.92 16.24 -28.37
C GLU A 414 -14.94 14.78 -28.84
N SER A 415 -15.99 14.03 -28.49
CA SER A 415 -16.07 12.56 -28.69
C SER A 415 -17.38 12.14 -29.35
N ASP A 416 -17.33 11.12 -30.19
CA ASP A 416 -18.53 10.43 -30.69
C ASP A 416 -18.88 9.25 -29.76
N ILE A 417 -19.96 9.39 -28.99
CA ILE A 417 -20.45 8.38 -28.04
C ILE A 417 -21.61 7.59 -28.65
N ASN A 418 -21.39 6.29 -28.89
CA ASN A 418 -22.37 5.40 -29.51
C ASN A 418 -22.93 4.43 -28.46
N LEU A 419 -24.19 4.61 -28.06
CA LEU A 419 -24.86 3.77 -27.07
C LEU A 419 -25.56 2.59 -27.76
N GLY A 420 -25.33 1.37 -27.27
CA GLY A 420 -26.15 0.21 -27.66
C GLY A 420 -27.64 0.43 -27.33
N SER A 421 -28.53 -0.22 -28.09
CA SER A 421 -30.00 -0.04 -28.03
C SER A 421 -30.60 0.01 -26.62
N ASP A 422 -30.13 -0.88 -25.74
CA ASP A 422 -30.65 -1.09 -24.39
C ASP A 422 -29.78 -0.44 -23.30
N SER A 423 -28.79 0.35 -23.72
CA SER A 423 -27.83 1.00 -22.81
C SER A 423 -28.47 2.20 -22.13
N LYS A 424 -28.13 2.39 -20.85
CA LYS A 424 -28.69 3.46 -20.02
C LYS A 424 -27.59 4.23 -19.31
N ILE A 425 -27.66 5.56 -19.38
CA ILE A 425 -26.82 6.48 -18.61
C ILE A 425 -27.72 7.24 -17.64
N LYS A 426 -27.37 7.29 -16.35
CA LYS A 426 -28.11 8.13 -15.39
C LYS A 426 -27.75 9.61 -15.54
N GLU A 427 -26.47 9.96 -15.61
CA GLU A 427 -26.03 11.33 -15.91
C GLU A 427 -24.96 11.37 -17.00
N TYR A 428 -25.17 12.17 -18.05
CA TYR A 428 -24.17 12.50 -19.05
C TYR A 428 -23.73 13.96 -18.88
N ALA A 429 -22.45 14.16 -18.56
CA ALA A 429 -21.89 15.47 -18.23
C ALA A 429 -20.64 15.74 -19.11
N PRO A 430 -20.82 16.25 -20.35
CA PRO A 430 -19.71 16.72 -21.17
C PRO A 430 -19.06 17.94 -20.52
N SER A 431 -17.73 17.97 -20.49
CA SER A 431 -16.98 19.13 -19.99
C SER A 431 -17.05 20.31 -20.96
N ALA A 432 -16.75 21.51 -20.47
CA ALA A 432 -16.63 22.71 -21.31
C ALA A 432 -15.61 22.56 -22.47
N THR A 433 -14.65 21.64 -22.38
CA THR A 433 -13.65 21.34 -23.42
C THR A 433 -14.11 20.30 -24.45
N ALA A 434 -15.30 19.70 -24.27
CA ALA A 434 -15.91 18.75 -25.18
C ALA A 434 -16.97 19.45 -26.06
N SER A 435 -16.56 20.49 -26.79
CA SER A 435 -17.43 21.47 -27.47
C SER A 435 -18.16 21.02 -28.74
N GLN A 436 -17.91 19.80 -29.25
CA GLN A 436 -18.59 19.25 -30.44
C GLN A 436 -18.92 17.76 -30.30
N SER A 437 -19.02 17.24 -29.08
CA SER A 437 -19.35 15.83 -28.88
C SER A 437 -20.70 15.45 -29.51
N MET A 438 -20.79 14.22 -30.02
CA MET A 438 -22.04 13.60 -30.45
C MET A 438 -22.41 12.46 -29.50
N ILE A 439 -23.69 12.30 -29.20
CA ILE A 439 -24.20 11.10 -28.54
C ILE A 439 -25.34 10.50 -29.37
N THR A 440 -25.25 9.19 -29.62
CA THR A 440 -26.19 8.45 -30.47
C THR A 440 -26.73 7.20 -29.79
N GLY A 441 -28.04 6.92 -29.93
CA GLY A 441 -28.70 5.72 -29.41
C GLY A 441 -28.96 5.73 -27.89
N GLY A 442 -29.51 4.63 -27.36
CA GLY A 442 -29.69 4.41 -25.92
C GLY A 442 -30.70 5.33 -25.20
N GLU A 443 -30.64 5.31 -23.86
CA GLU A 443 -31.44 6.14 -22.95
C GLU A 443 -30.54 6.90 -21.97
N ILE A 444 -30.81 8.18 -21.74
CA ILE A 444 -30.11 9.04 -20.78
C ILE A 444 -31.14 9.66 -19.85
N GLU A 445 -30.95 9.58 -18.53
CA GLU A 445 -31.86 10.20 -17.57
C GLU A 445 -31.64 11.70 -17.46
N LYS A 446 -30.39 12.14 -17.24
CA LYS A 446 -30.03 13.56 -17.19
C LYS A 446 -28.84 13.87 -18.08
N ILE A 447 -28.91 14.98 -18.81
CA ILE A 447 -27.74 15.61 -19.43
C ILE A 447 -27.44 16.91 -18.69
N THR A 448 -26.20 17.10 -18.24
CA THR A 448 -25.71 18.34 -17.62
C THR A 448 -24.70 18.97 -18.60
N ALA A 449 -25.19 19.74 -19.56
CA ALA A 449 -24.40 20.19 -20.71
C ALA A 449 -23.59 21.46 -20.40
N GLN A 450 -22.25 21.37 -20.41
CA GLN A 450 -21.36 22.55 -20.27
C GLN A 450 -20.82 23.06 -21.63
N SER A 451 -21.27 22.48 -22.73
CA SER A 451 -20.72 22.65 -24.07
C SER A 451 -21.78 22.31 -25.14
N ASN A 452 -21.52 22.60 -26.41
CA ASN A 452 -22.44 22.18 -27.48
C ASN A 452 -22.40 20.66 -27.63
N LEU A 453 -23.58 20.05 -27.74
CA LEU A 453 -23.76 18.61 -27.82
C LEU A 453 -24.75 18.28 -28.94
N THR A 454 -24.36 17.38 -29.85
CA THR A 454 -25.29 16.81 -30.83
C THR A 454 -25.90 15.54 -30.26
N ILE A 455 -27.23 15.44 -30.21
CA ILE A 455 -27.97 14.28 -29.73
C ILE A 455 -28.75 13.68 -30.90
N LYS A 456 -28.59 12.38 -31.16
CA LYS A 456 -29.23 11.71 -32.31
C LYS A 456 -29.76 10.34 -31.92
N ASP A 457 -31.01 10.02 -32.25
CA ASP A 457 -31.59 8.68 -31.98
C ASP A 457 -31.51 8.22 -30.49
N THR A 458 -31.25 9.14 -29.56
CA THR A 458 -31.12 8.92 -28.11
C THR A 458 -32.38 9.38 -27.39
N LYS A 459 -32.87 8.58 -26.45
CA LYS A 459 -33.97 8.99 -25.56
C LYS A 459 -33.39 9.76 -24.37
N VAL A 460 -33.83 10.99 -24.13
CA VAL A 460 -33.38 11.81 -23.00
C VAL A 460 -34.58 12.20 -22.15
N LYS A 461 -34.49 12.07 -20.81
CA LYS A 461 -35.57 12.49 -19.89
C LYS A 461 -35.44 13.95 -19.45
N ASP A 462 -34.23 14.39 -19.11
CA ASP A 462 -33.94 15.73 -18.60
C ASP A 462 -32.65 16.31 -19.20
N ILE A 463 -32.62 17.62 -19.43
CA ILE A 463 -31.47 18.37 -19.95
C ILE A 463 -31.33 19.67 -19.16
N GLU A 464 -30.28 19.76 -18.36
CA GLU A 464 -29.84 20.97 -17.68
C GLU A 464 -28.83 21.71 -18.58
N ILE A 465 -29.17 22.95 -18.93
CA ILE A 465 -28.31 23.91 -19.62
C ILE A 465 -28.07 25.07 -18.64
N PRO A 466 -26.81 25.36 -18.25
CA PRO A 466 -26.46 26.39 -17.27
C PRO A 466 -26.55 27.83 -17.84
#